data_AF-A0A7C8ZYY9-F1
#
_entry.id   AF-A0A7C8ZYY9-F1
#
_cell.length_a   1.000
_cell.length_b   1.000
_cell.length_c   1.000
_cell.angle_alpha   90.00
_cell.angle_beta   90.00
_cell.angle_gamma   90.00
#
_symmetry.space_group_name_H-M   'P 1'
#
loop_
_entity.id
_entity.type
_entity.pdbx_description
1 polymer ?
#
loop_
_entity_poly.entity_id
_entity_poly.type
_entity_poly.pdbx_seq_one_letter_code
_entity_poly.pdbx_strand_id
1 'polypeptide(L)'
;DLNEPNINSLMSYILGWFPPAHCSPPFGNCLAGNSDVEPLIAVHNMILSHAKAVQLYREQFQPKQGGQIGLAVHAFHYEPYRDDEYSYQAAARAYAFNIAWILDPLVYGGYPPLMQTYLGSDLPTFSEEEVKLVKGSADFFGINHYSALYAVDCFHYPTECPANYNRPILGFAATTGYRDGIPIGNETGYDRFFVIPDGMEKVIDFVHRRYPNTTIYVTENGYNPKGRSLLLDPDRIEYYKAYLAALSKAMRKGAQ
;
A
#
# COMPACT_ATOMS: atom_id res chain seq x y z
N ASP A 1 -6.06 -15.98 -1.18
CA ASP A 1 -5.77 -14.61 -0.76
C ASP A 1 -4.32 -14.30 -1.14
N LEU A 2 -4.08 -13.13 -1.74
CA LEU A 2 -2.74 -12.62 -2.04
C LEU A 2 -2.36 -11.59 -0.96
N ASN A 3 -1.18 -11.74 -0.35
CA ASN A 3 -0.67 -10.80 0.64
C ASN A 3 0.25 -9.75 0.01
N GLU A 4 -0.04 -8.48 0.28
CA GLU A 4 0.74 -7.29 -0.08
C GLU A 4 1.28 -7.26 -1.55
N PRO A 5 0.43 -7.34 -2.58
CA PRO A 5 0.89 -7.27 -3.98
C PRO A 5 1.72 -6.02 -4.28
N ASN A 6 1.40 -4.90 -3.62
CA ASN A 6 2.11 -3.63 -3.73
C ASN A 6 3.53 -3.65 -3.11
N ILE A 7 3.74 -4.36 -2.01
CA ILE A 7 5.09 -4.54 -1.44
C ILE A 7 5.85 -5.61 -2.20
N ASN A 8 5.20 -6.69 -2.61
CA ASN A 8 5.83 -7.70 -3.44
C ASN A 8 6.39 -7.08 -4.72
N SER A 9 5.61 -6.23 -5.42
CA SER A 9 6.08 -5.59 -6.65
C SER A 9 7.23 -4.62 -6.41
N LEU A 10 7.14 -3.78 -5.36
CA LEU A 10 8.20 -2.87 -4.95
C LEU A 10 9.51 -3.62 -4.61
N MET A 11 9.43 -4.63 -3.75
CA MET A 11 10.61 -5.33 -3.24
C MET A 11 11.22 -6.26 -4.29
N SER A 12 10.42 -6.86 -5.16
CA SER A 12 10.89 -7.92 -6.08
C SER A 12 11.28 -7.40 -7.47
N TYR A 13 10.64 -6.31 -7.93
CA TYR A 13 10.77 -5.81 -9.30
C TYR A 13 11.20 -4.35 -9.40
N ILE A 14 11.11 -3.55 -8.33
CA ILE A 14 11.70 -2.18 -8.30
C ILE A 14 13.08 -2.23 -7.64
N LEU A 15 13.12 -2.66 -6.37
CA LEU A 15 14.34 -2.65 -5.56
C LEU A 15 15.18 -3.92 -5.71
N GLY A 16 14.57 -5.02 -6.15
CA GLY A 16 15.24 -6.31 -6.33
C GLY A 16 15.76 -6.95 -5.05
N TRP A 17 15.17 -6.62 -3.89
CA TRP A 17 15.55 -7.17 -2.59
C TRP A 17 14.93 -8.54 -2.32
N PHE A 18 13.75 -8.82 -2.90
CA PHE A 18 13.07 -10.12 -2.79
C PHE A 18 13.15 -10.89 -4.11
N PRO A 19 13.08 -12.23 -4.10
CA PRO A 19 13.00 -13.02 -5.33
C PRO A 19 11.86 -12.55 -6.26
N PRO A 20 12.09 -12.47 -7.59
CA PRO A 20 13.25 -12.97 -8.32
C PRO A 20 14.48 -12.03 -8.32
N ALA A 21 14.46 -10.96 -7.52
CA ALA A 21 15.51 -9.96 -7.39
C ALA A 21 15.79 -9.23 -8.71
N HIS A 22 14.72 -8.78 -9.36
CA HIS A 22 14.80 -8.00 -10.59
C HIS A 22 14.81 -6.50 -10.28
N CYS A 23 15.73 -5.77 -10.91
CA CYS A 23 15.79 -4.32 -10.84
C CYS A 23 16.69 -3.75 -11.95
N SER A 24 16.56 -2.45 -12.21
CA SER A 24 17.45 -1.68 -13.09
C SER A 24 17.95 -0.41 -12.40
N PRO A 25 19.07 0.18 -12.85
CA PRO A 25 19.50 1.49 -12.38
C PRO A 25 18.39 2.54 -12.57
N PRO A 26 18.21 3.47 -11.61
CA PRO A 26 19.05 3.74 -10.44
C PRO A 26 18.61 2.99 -9.17
N PHE A 27 17.60 2.13 -9.24
CA PHE A 27 17.06 1.45 -8.05
C PHE A 27 18.00 0.38 -7.51
N GLY A 28 18.73 -0.30 -8.39
CA GLY A 28 19.76 -1.25 -8.03
C GLY A 28 20.57 -1.71 -9.23
N ASN A 29 21.40 -2.74 -9.02
CA ASN A 29 22.28 -3.33 -10.03
C ASN A 29 22.06 -4.84 -10.12
N CYS A 30 20.81 -5.23 -10.39
CA CYS A 30 20.41 -6.64 -10.50
C CYS A 30 20.87 -7.25 -11.82
N LEU A 31 20.91 -8.60 -11.88
CA LEU A 31 21.33 -9.33 -13.09
C LEU A 31 20.34 -9.21 -14.25
N ALA A 32 19.07 -8.97 -13.94
CA ALA A 32 17.97 -8.79 -14.87
C ALA A 32 16.92 -7.88 -14.25
N GLY A 33 16.00 -7.38 -15.06
CA GLY A 33 14.89 -6.56 -14.59
C GLY A 33 14.75 -5.25 -15.35
N ASN A 34 13.54 -4.70 -15.31
CA ASN A 34 13.28 -3.31 -15.61
C ASN A 34 12.34 -2.73 -14.54
N SER A 35 12.89 -1.92 -13.64
CA SER A 35 12.16 -1.34 -12.50
C SER A 35 11.06 -0.37 -12.89
N ASP A 36 11.05 0.15 -14.12
CA ASP A 36 10.00 1.03 -14.62
C ASP A 36 8.85 0.27 -15.31
N VAL A 37 9.02 -1.04 -15.59
CA VAL A 37 8.06 -1.83 -16.41
C VAL A 37 7.57 -3.09 -15.70
N GLU A 38 8.48 -3.92 -15.18
CA GLU A 38 8.13 -5.21 -14.59
C GLU A 38 7.16 -5.14 -13.39
N PRO A 39 7.23 -4.15 -12.49
CA PRO A 39 6.26 -4.01 -11.40
C PRO A 39 4.83 -3.83 -11.92
N LEU A 40 4.64 -3.12 -13.04
CA LEU A 40 3.34 -2.90 -13.66
C LEU A 40 2.75 -4.22 -14.20
N ILE A 41 3.58 -4.99 -14.89
CA ILE A 41 3.21 -6.31 -15.41
C ILE A 41 2.92 -7.30 -14.27
N ALA A 42 3.74 -7.30 -13.23
CA ALA A 42 3.59 -8.18 -12.08
C ALA A 42 2.28 -7.91 -11.33
N VAL A 43 2.01 -6.65 -10.98
CA VAL A 43 0.76 -6.27 -10.30
C VAL A 43 -0.46 -6.56 -11.17
N HIS A 44 -0.41 -6.28 -12.47
CA HIS A 44 -1.51 -6.59 -13.39
C HIS A 44 -1.85 -8.10 -13.37
N ASN A 45 -0.85 -8.95 -13.49
CA ASN A 45 -1.05 -10.41 -13.44
C ASN A 45 -1.49 -10.91 -12.07
N MET A 46 -1.01 -10.31 -10.97
CA MET A 46 -1.48 -10.65 -9.61
C MET A 46 -2.98 -10.34 -9.46
N ILE A 47 -3.44 -9.20 -9.95
CA ILE A 47 -4.86 -8.81 -9.92
C ILE A 47 -5.71 -9.76 -10.76
N LEU A 48 -5.28 -10.10 -11.98
CA LEU A 48 -5.98 -11.07 -12.83
C LEU A 48 -6.02 -12.46 -12.19
N SER A 49 -4.91 -12.89 -11.59
CA SER A 49 -4.83 -14.19 -10.91
C SER A 49 -5.77 -14.25 -9.71
N HIS A 50 -5.81 -13.19 -8.90
CA HIS A 50 -6.75 -13.04 -7.80
C HIS A 50 -8.20 -13.13 -8.29
N ALA A 51 -8.55 -12.36 -9.33
CA ALA A 51 -9.92 -12.32 -9.84
C ALA A 51 -10.38 -13.68 -10.39
N LYS A 52 -9.50 -14.43 -11.09
CA LYS A 52 -9.78 -15.81 -11.52
C LYS A 52 -10.00 -16.77 -10.34
N ALA A 53 -9.18 -16.66 -9.30
CA ALA A 53 -9.35 -17.47 -8.09
C ALA A 53 -10.66 -17.15 -7.37
N VAL A 54 -11.06 -15.88 -7.31
CA VAL A 54 -12.33 -15.44 -6.73
C VAL A 54 -13.51 -15.99 -7.53
N GLN A 55 -13.47 -15.88 -8.86
CA GLN A 55 -14.50 -16.45 -9.72
C GLN A 55 -14.66 -17.97 -9.45
N LEU A 56 -13.55 -18.71 -9.47
CA LEU A 56 -13.56 -20.15 -9.20
C LEU A 56 -14.13 -20.47 -7.81
N TYR A 57 -13.71 -19.71 -6.79
CA TYR A 57 -14.20 -19.88 -5.42
C TYR A 57 -15.72 -19.68 -5.34
N ARG A 58 -16.23 -18.58 -5.91
CA ARG A 58 -17.65 -18.23 -5.90
C ARG A 58 -18.51 -19.24 -6.67
N GLU A 59 -18.02 -19.75 -7.79
CA GLU A 59 -18.77 -20.70 -8.62
C GLU A 59 -18.80 -22.12 -8.02
N GLN A 60 -17.68 -22.59 -7.46
CA GLN A 60 -17.54 -24.01 -7.09
C GLN A 60 -17.58 -24.31 -5.59
N PHE A 61 -17.18 -23.35 -4.75
CA PHE A 61 -16.92 -23.61 -3.33
C PHE A 61 -17.82 -22.80 -2.40
N GLN A 62 -18.04 -21.51 -2.69
CA GLN A 62 -18.80 -20.61 -1.82
C GLN A 62 -20.23 -21.09 -1.52
N PRO A 63 -21.01 -21.64 -2.49
CA PRO A 63 -22.37 -22.12 -2.20
C PRO A 63 -22.42 -23.28 -1.20
N LYS A 64 -21.32 -24.02 -1.06
CA LYS A 64 -21.20 -25.17 -0.14
C LYS A 64 -20.54 -24.79 1.19
N GLN A 65 -19.55 -23.90 1.15
CA GLN A 65 -18.73 -23.55 2.31
C GLN A 65 -19.24 -22.32 3.06
N GLY A 66 -19.94 -21.39 2.38
CA GLY A 66 -20.42 -20.14 2.97
C GLY A 66 -19.32 -19.16 3.39
N GLY A 67 -18.09 -19.34 2.91
CA GLY A 67 -16.96 -18.46 3.25
C GLY A 67 -16.89 -17.19 2.40
N GLN A 68 -15.92 -16.34 2.71
CA GLN A 68 -15.63 -15.08 2.01
C GLN A 68 -14.21 -15.12 1.44
N ILE A 69 -13.97 -14.37 0.37
CA ILE A 69 -12.65 -14.25 -0.26
C ILE A 69 -12.30 -12.78 -0.53
N GLY A 70 -11.06 -12.41 -0.21
CA GLY A 70 -10.53 -11.06 -0.39
C GLY A 70 -9.04 -11.09 -0.70
N LEU A 71 -8.42 -9.92 -0.61
CA LEU A 71 -6.96 -9.77 -0.60
C LEU A 71 -6.49 -8.81 0.48
N ALA A 72 -5.22 -8.92 0.89
CA ALA A 72 -4.59 -8.00 1.83
C ALA A 72 -3.59 -7.06 1.15
N VAL A 73 -3.65 -5.76 1.46
CA VAL A 73 -2.71 -4.75 0.97
C VAL A 73 -1.90 -4.16 2.10
N HIS A 74 -0.61 -3.92 1.84
CA HIS A 74 0.18 -3.07 2.71
C HIS A 74 -0.32 -1.63 2.63
N ALA A 75 -0.44 -0.96 3.77
CA ALA A 75 -1.05 0.35 3.82
C ALA A 75 -0.35 1.24 4.84
N PHE A 76 0.49 2.16 4.37
CA PHE A 76 0.89 3.31 5.20
C PHE A 76 -0.21 4.38 5.18
N HIS A 77 -0.27 5.19 6.23
CA HIS A 77 -0.84 6.52 6.12
C HIS A 77 0.22 7.50 5.60
N TYR A 78 -0.17 8.42 4.71
CA TYR A 78 0.72 9.42 4.16
C TYR A 78 0.30 10.82 4.62
N GLU A 79 1.13 11.43 5.44
CA GLU A 79 1.02 12.85 5.80
C GLU A 79 1.71 13.70 4.73
N PRO A 80 1.21 14.89 4.40
CA PRO A 80 1.93 15.81 3.52
C PRO A 80 3.23 16.26 4.21
N TYR A 81 4.36 16.31 3.47
CA TYR A 81 5.64 16.74 4.04
C TYR A 81 5.58 18.18 4.54
N ARG A 82 4.97 19.10 3.78
CA ARG A 82 4.71 20.50 4.17
C ARG A 82 3.21 20.77 4.13
N ASP A 83 2.78 21.86 4.77
CA ASP A 83 1.39 22.33 4.67
C ASP A 83 1.22 23.19 3.40
N ASP A 84 1.30 22.54 2.24
CA ASP A 84 1.13 23.16 0.93
C ASP A 84 0.50 22.21 -0.08
N GLU A 85 -0.06 22.79 -1.15
CA GLU A 85 -0.79 22.06 -2.17
C GLU A 85 0.03 20.92 -2.80
N TYR A 86 1.32 21.14 -3.06
CA TYR A 86 2.20 20.15 -3.68
C TYR A 86 2.40 18.93 -2.79
N SER A 87 2.59 19.13 -1.49
CA SER A 87 2.72 18.06 -0.51
C SER A 87 1.41 17.28 -0.33
N TYR A 88 0.25 17.95 -0.36
CA TYR A 88 -1.05 17.28 -0.37
C TYR A 88 -1.24 16.44 -1.65
N GLN A 89 -0.85 16.96 -2.82
CA GLN A 89 -0.87 16.22 -4.07
C GLN A 89 0.09 15.02 -4.04
N ALA A 90 1.28 15.15 -3.46
CA ALA A 90 2.21 14.05 -3.29
C ALA A 90 1.66 12.95 -2.38
N ALA A 91 0.98 13.30 -1.29
CA ALA A 91 0.28 12.33 -0.44
C ALA A 91 -0.81 11.56 -1.23
N ALA A 92 -1.59 12.27 -2.07
CA ALA A 92 -2.58 11.63 -2.93
C ALA A 92 -1.93 10.66 -3.95
N ARG A 93 -0.77 11.02 -4.52
CA ARG A 93 0.01 10.12 -5.40
C ARG A 93 0.56 8.92 -4.64
N ALA A 94 1.08 9.11 -3.41
CA ALA A 94 1.55 8.02 -2.58
C ALA A 94 0.44 7.00 -2.28
N TYR A 95 -0.79 7.47 -2.00
CA TYR A 95 -1.97 6.60 -1.89
C TYR A 95 -2.30 5.87 -3.20
N ALA A 96 -2.26 6.59 -4.32
CA ALA A 96 -2.56 6.03 -5.64
C ALA A 96 -1.59 4.91 -6.04
N PHE A 97 -0.28 5.13 -5.84
CA PHE A 97 0.80 4.21 -6.19
C PHE A 97 1.09 3.16 -5.10
N ASN A 98 0.23 3.05 -4.08
CA ASN A 98 0.38 2.05 -3.03
C ASN A 98 -0.92 1.26 -2.78
N ILE A 99 -1.91 1.87 -2.12
CA ILE A 99 -3.14 1.20 -1.73
C ILE A 99 -4.09 1.10 -2.93
N ALA A 100 -4.36 2.23 -3.59
CA ALA A 100 -5.38 2.28 -4.62
C ALA A 100 -4.95 1.58 -5.92
N TRP A 101 -3.64 1.43 -6.17
CA TRP A 101 -3.12 0.64 -7.29
C TRP A 101 -3.69 -0.79 -7.28
N ILE A 102 -3.83 -1.37 -6.09
CA ILE A 102 -4.37 -2.71 -5.93
C ILE A 102 -5.89 -2.68 -5.81
N LEU A 103 -6.46 -1.75 -5.04
CA LEU A 103 -7.89 -1.79 -4.69
C LEU A 103 -8.83 -1.14 -5.73
N ASP A 104 -8.38 -0.12 -6.47
CA ASP A 104 -9.24 0.52 -7.48
C ASP A 104 -9.68 -0.46 -8.59
N PRO A 105 -8.82 -1.33 -9.14
CA PRO A 105 -9.25 -2.33 -10.10
C PRO A 105 -10.39 -3.21 -9.57
N LEU A 106 -10.32 -3.63 -8.30
CA LEU A 106 -11.31 -4.50 -7.67
C LEU A 106 -12.67 -3.81 -7.49
N VAL A 107 -12.72 -2.49 -7.32
CA VAL A 107 -13.98 -1.76 -7.10
C VAL A 107 -14.52 -1.12 -8.37
N TYR A 108 -13.64 -0.50 -9.15
CA TYR A 108 -14.01 0.32 -10.31
C TYR A 108 -13.72 -0.36 -11.64
N GLY A 109 -12.91 -1.42 -11.66
CA GLY A 109 -12.51 -2.13 -12.89
C GLY A 109 -11.36 -1.46 -13.64
N GLY A 110 -10.67 -0.49 -13.03
CA GLY A 110 -9.55 0.20 -13.66
C GLY A 110 -8.57 0.72 -12.63
N TYR A 111 -7.36 1.05 -13.08
CA TYR A 111 -6.32 1.64 -12.22
C TYR A 111 -6.63 3.09 -11.83
N PRO A 112 -6.05 3.59 -10.73
CA PRO A 112 -6.27 4.97 -10.27
C PRO A 112 -6.01 6.02 -11.36
N PRO A 113 -6.83 7.06 -11.50
CA PRO A 113 -6.61 8.12 -12.49
C PRO A 113 -5.24 8.78 -12.38
N LEU A 114 -4.73 8.98 -11.16
CA LEU A 114 -3.38 9.52 -10.94
C LEU A 114 -2.30 8.63 -11.57
N MET A 115 -2.42 7.31 -11.47
CA MET A 115 -1.46 6.42 -12.14
C MET A 115 -1.51 6.57 -13.65
N GLN A 116 -2.70 6.66 -14.24
CA GLN A 116 -2.87 6.89 -15.67
C GLN A 116 -2.23 8.21 -16.11
N THR A 117 -2.38 9.28 -15.30
CA THR A 117 -1.77 10.59 -15.56
C THR A 117 -0.24 10.53 -15.63
N TYR A 118 0.40 9.78 -14.72
CA TYR A 118 1.87 9.77 -14.62
C TYR A 118 2.56 8.66 -15.42
N LEU A 119 1.87 7.55 -15.69
CA LEU A 119 2.43 6.40 -16.42
C LEU A 119 1.98 6.31 -17.87
N GLY A 120 0.84 6.92 -18.22
CA GLY A 120 0.31 6.90 -19.58
C GLY A 120 0.22 5.48 -20.15
N SER A 121 0.85 5.27 -21.30
CA SER A 121 0.85 3.99 -22.03
C SER A 121 1.67 2.88 -21.38
N ASP A 122 2.53 3.20 -20.41
CA ASP A 122 3.32 2.18 -19.72
C ASP A 122 2.47 1.39 -18.72
N LEU A 123 1.37 1.97 -18.24
CA LEU A 123 0.39 1.30 -17.38
C LEU A 123 -0.47 0.35 -18.22
N PRO A 124 -0.51 -0.96 -17.90
CA PRO A 124 -1.38 -1.90 -18.59
C PRO A 124 -2.85 -1.50 -18.55
N THR A 125 -3.59 -1.90 -19.58
CA THR A 125 -5.04 -1.71 -19.66
C THR A 125 -5.74 -3.05 -19.53
N PHE A 126 -6.86 -3.07 -18.80
CA PHE A 126 -7.73 -4.25 -18.76
C PHE A 126 -8.60 -4.30 -20.02
N SER A 127 -8.73 -5.48 -20.64
CA SER A 127 -9.73 -5.73 -21.67
C SER A 127 -11.15 -5.65 -21.09
N GLU A 128 -12.19 -5.57 -21.92
CA GLU A 128 -13.58 -5.57 -21.43
C GLU A 128 -13.93 -6.83 -20.61
N GLU A 129 -13.38 -7.98 -21.00
CA GLU A 129 -13.52 -9.25 -20.28
C GLU A 129 -12.80 -9.20 -18.92
N GLU A 130 -11.59 -8.64 -18.89
CA GLU A 130 -10.82 -8.49 -17.65
C GLU A 130 -11.47 -7.50 -16.69
N VAL A 131 -12.04 -6.39 -17.19
CA VAL A 131 -12.82 -5.46 -16.37
C VAL A 131 -14.00 -6.18 -15.71
N LYS A 132 -14.74 -7.01 -16.47
CA LYS A 132 -15.87 -7.79 -15.95
C LYS A 132 -15.43 -8.82 -14.90
N LEU A 133 -14.23 -9.38 -15.06
CA LEU A 133 -13.65 -10.37 -14.15
C LEU A 133 -13.14 -9.74 -12.85
N VAL A 134 -12.42 -8.61 -12.95
CA VAL A 134 -11.73 -7.97 -11.82
C VAL A 134 -12.70 -7.14 -10.98
N LYS A 135 -13.65 -6.44 -11.59
CA LYS A 135 -14.59 -5.59 -10.85
C LYS A 135 -15.51 -6.42 -9.97
N GLY A 136 -15.53 -6.11 -8.67
CA GLY A 136 -16.28 -6.84 -7.66
C GLY A 136 -15.60 -8.13 -7.18
N SER A 137 -14.32 -8.37 -7.50
CA SER A 137 -13.61 -9.60 -7.15
C SER A 137 -13.07 -9.65 -5.71
N ALA A 138 -13.76 -9.05 -4.75
CA ALA A 138 -13.45 -9.20 -3.32
C ALA A 138 -14.72 -9.03 -2.47
N ASP A 139 -14.83 -9.84 -1.42
CA ASP A 139 -15.87 -9.74 -0.40
C ASP A 139 -15.43 -8.83 0.77
N PHE A 140 -14.11 -8.71 0.99
CA PHE A 140 -13.49 -7.86 2.00
C PHE A 140 -12.11 -7.36 1.55
N PHE A 141 -11.59 -6.32 2.22
CA PHE A 141 -10.20 -5.88 2.08
C PHE A 141 -9.42 -6.12 3.38
N GLY A 142 -8.29 -6.80 3.27
CA GLY A 142 -7.28 -6.89 4.32
C GLY A 142 -6.37 -5.68 4.28
N ILE A 143 -6.11 -5.08 5.44
CA ILE A 143 -5.22 -3.92 5.60
C ILE A 143 -4.09 -4.31 6.54
N ASN A 144 -2.87 -4.34 5.99
CA ASN A 144 -1.64 -4.52 6.74
C ASN A 144 -1.06 -3.15 7.06
N HIS A 145 -1.27 -2.68 8.28
CA HIS A 145 -0.88 -1.33 8.69
C HIS A 145 0.11 -1.36 9.86
N TYR A 146 1.24 -0.67 9.67
CA TYR A 146 2.33 -0.62 10.64
C TYR A 146 2.68 0.81 11.09
N SER A 147 2.63 1.79 10.20
CA SER A 147 3.15 3.15 10.42
C SER A 147 2.48 4.19 9.52
N ALA A 148 2.79 5.46 9.75
CA ALA A 148 2.63 6.54 8.77
C ALA A 148 4.00 7.08 8.31
N LEU A 149 4.02 7.77 7.17
CA LEU A 149 5.19 8.43 6.60
C LEU A 149 4.79 9.80 6.03
N TYR A 150 5.73 10.71 5.90
CA TYR A 150 5.54 11.91 5.08
C TYR A 150 5.67 11.57 3.60
N ALA A 151 4.87 12.22 2.75
CA ALA A 151 4.98 12.19 1.29
C ALA A 151 5.61 13.49 0.78
N VAL A 152 6.66 13.36 -0.03
CA VAL A 152 7.45 14.47 -0.57
C VAL A 152 7.19 14.60 -2.07
N ASP A 153 6.84 15.80 -2.53
CA ASP A 153 6.68 16.11 -3.95
C ASP A 153 8.05 16.27 -4.64
N CYS A 154 8.43 15.33 -5.51
CA CYS A 154 9.74 15.36 -6.14
C CYS A 154 9.86 16.32 -7.33
N PHE A 155 8.76 16.93 -7.78
CA PHE A 155 8.83 18.00 -8.79
C PHE A 155 9.23 19.32 -8.15
N HIS A 156 8.63 19.64 -7.00
CA HIS A 156 8.78 20.94 -6.36
C HIS A 156 9.83 20.94 -5.25
N TYR A 157 10.12 19.77 -4.64
CA TYR A 157 11.11 19.59 -3.58
C TYR A 157 12.18 18.55 -3.96
N PRO A 158 12.93 18.76 -5.06
CA PRO A 158 13.91 17.78 -5.55
C PRO A 158 15.08 17.55 -4.59
N THR A 159 15.38 18.51 -3.71
CA THR A 159 16.42 18.40 -2.68
C THR A 159 16.02 17.49 -1.52
N GLU A 160 14.73 17.35 -1.26
CA GLU A 160 14.14 16.51 -0.23
C GLU A 160 13.80 15.11 -0.74
N CYS A 161 13.87 14.89 -2.05
CA CYS A 161 13.67 13.58 -2.67
C CYS A 161 15.00 12.82 -2.85
N PRO A 162 15.07 11.53 -2.49
CA PRO A 162 16.23 10.72 -2.85
C PRO A 162 16.34 10.58 -4.37
N ALA A 163 17.57 10.51 -4.88
CA ALA A 163 17.86 10.60 -6.32
C ALA A 163 17.12 9.57 -7.19
N ASN A 164 16.78 8.40 -6.64
CA ASN A 164 16.05 7.33 -7.33
C ASN A 164 14.52 7.45 -7.26
N TYR A 165 13.96 8.41 -6.52
CA TYR A 165 12.51 8.53 -6.30
C TYR A 165 11.80 9.50 -7.25
N ASN A 166 12.54 10.34 -7.98
CA ASN A 166 12.00 11.24 -8.99
C ASN A 166 11.67 10.47 -10.29
N ARG A 167 10.69 9.55 -10.23
CA ARG A 167 10.37 8.59 -11.31
C ARG A 167 8.86 8.40 -11.47
N PRO A 168 8.35 8.18 -12.71
CA PRO A 168 6.94 7.88 -12.97
C PRO A 168 6.41 6.67 -12.19
N ILE A 169 7.18 5.58 -12.08
CA ILE A 169 6.78 4.35 -11.38
C ILE A 169 6.49 4.55 -9.88
N LEU A 170 7.00 5.64 -9.30
CA LEU A 170 6.74 6.06 -7.92
C LEU A 170 5.80 7.27 -7.84
N GLY A 171 5.17 7.64 -8.96
CA GLY A 171 4.29 8.80 -9.06
C GLY A 171 5.00 10.12 -8.73
N PHE A 172 6.33 10.19 -8.90
CA PHE A 172 7.12 11.35 -8.50
C PHE A 172 6.87 11.78 -7.05
N ALA A 173 6.65 10.81 -6.15
CA ALA A 173 6.44 11.02 -4.73
C ALA A 173 7.39 10.11 -3.94
N ALA A 174 8.24 10.73 -3.11
CA ALA A 174 9.05 9.99 -2.14
C ALA A 174 8.31 9.86 -0.81
N THR A 175 8.73 8.91 0.02
CA THR A 175 8.20 8.76 1.38
C THR A 175 9.34 8.75 2.39
N THR A 176 9.15 9.43 3.52
CA THR A 176 10.17 9.56 4.55
C THR A 176 9.56 9.55 5.95
N GLY A 177 10.30 8.98 6.91
CA GLY A 177 9.96 9.05 8.32
C GLY A 177 10.41 10.33 9.01
N TYR A 178 11.08 11.23 8.30
CA TYR A 178 11.73 12.40 8.88
C TYR A 178 11.35 13.67 8.15
N ARG A 179 11.19 14.77 8.90
CA ARG A 179 11.07 16.13 8.38
C ARG A 179 12.03 17.03 9.15
N ASP A 180 12.92 17.68 8.43
CA ASP A 180 13.96 18.56 9.01
C ASP A 180 14.79 17.86 10.11
N GLY A 181 15.07 16.57 9.92
CA GLY A 181 15.80 15.74 10.89
C GLY A 181 14.97 15.24 12.09
N ILE A 182 13.68 15.59 12.17
CA ILE A 182 12.79 15.17 13.25
C ILE A 182 11.94 13.98 12.78
N PRO A 183 11.91 12.85 13.51
CA PRO A 183 11.10 11.71 13.14
C PRO A 183 9.61 12.02 13.31
N ILE A 184 8.77 11.42 12.46
CA ILE A 184 7.31 11.59 12.48
C ILE A 184 6.64 11.02 13.74
N GLY A 185 7.31 10.10 14.43
CA GLY A 185 6.85 9.47 15.66
C GLY A 185 7.99 8.71 16.35
N ASN A 186 7.68 7.95 17.39
CA ASN A 186 8.69 7.14 18.06
C ASN A 186 9.20 6.05 17.12
N GLU A 187 10.51 6.00 16.90
CA GLU A 187 11.13 4.98 16.06
C GLU A 187 10.99 3.57 16.65
N THR A 188 10.94 2.58 15.77
CA THR A 188 10.97 1.15 16.13
C THR A 188 12.35 0.54 15.82
N GLY A 189 12.48 -0.78 15.89
CA GLY A 189 13.66 -1.53 15.46
C GLY A 189 13.84 -1.62 13.93
N TYR A 190 12.92 -1.05 13.14
CA TYR A 190 13.03 -0.97 11.69
C TYR A 190 12.93 0.50 11.22
N ASP A 191 13.91 0.96 10.45
CA ASP A 191 14.12 2.39 10.11
C ASP A 191 12.95 3.06 9.38
N ARG A 192 12.03 2.26 8.83
CA ARG A 192 10.83 2.76 8.13
C ARG A 192 9.56 2.76 9.00
N PHE A 193 9.59 2.14 10.17
CA PHE A 193 8.42 1.99 11.03
C PHE A 193 8.53 2.87 12.28
N PHE A 194 7.50 3.69 12.48
CA PHE A 194 7.35 4.62 13.58
C PHE A 194 6.00 4.36 14.26
N VAL A 195 5.93 4.58 15.57
CA VAL A 195 4.70 4.42 16.35
C VAL A 195 3.83 5.65 16.14
N ILE A 196 2.80 5.52 15.31
CA ILE A 196 1.85 6.60 14.95
C ILE A 196 0.43 6.04 14.95
N PRO A 197 -0.19 5.88 16.14
CA PRO A 197 -1.49 5.22 16.28
C PRO A 197 -2.60 5.88 15.46
N ASP A 198 -2.64 7.21 15.38
CA ASP A 198 -3.65 7.94 14.59
C ASP A 198 -3.54 7.64 13.09
N GLY A 199 -2.40 7.13 12.61
CA GLY A 199 -2.24 6.62 11.24
C GLY A 199 -3.18 5.45 10.93
N MET A 200 -3.50 4.60 11.92
CA MET A 200 -4.47 3.51 11.78
C MET A 200 -5.87 4.07 11.53
N GLU A 201 -6.28 5.08 12.29
CA GLU A 201 -7.59 5.71 12.07
C GLU A 201 -7.68 6.33 10.67
N LYS A 202 -6.65 7.08 10.26
CA LYS A 202 -6.63 7.78 8.98
C LYS A 202 -6.57 6.83 7.77
N VAL A 203 -5.84 5.72 7.85
CA VAL A 203 -5.78 4.77 6.74
C VAL A 203 -7.09 4.00 6.58
N ILE A 204 -7.74 3.62 7.68
CA ILE A 204 -9.05 2.97 7.64
C ILE A 204 -10.12 3.94 7.12
N ASP A 205 -10.09 5.20 7.55
CA ASP A 205 -10.98 6.25 7.05
C ASP A 205 -10.76 6.52 5.54
N PHE A 206 -9.51 6.52 5.06
CA PHE A 206 -9.21 6.61 3.62
C PHE A 206 -9.86 5.46 2.84
N VAL A 207 -9.64 4.21 3.27
CA VAL A 207 -10.18 3.02 2.60
C VAL A 207 -11.72 3.04 2.64
N HIS A 208 -12.31 3.34 3.79
CA HIS A 208 -13.76 3.41 3.97
C HIS A 208 -14.44 4.47 3.10
N ARG A 209 -13.85 5.67 3.01
CA ARG A 209 -14.40 6.77 2.19
C ARG A 209 -14.26 6.49 0.70
N ARG A 210 -13.14 5.90 0.29
CA ARG A 210 -12.90 5.59 -1.11
C ARG A 210 -13.76 4.41 -1.57
N TYR A 211 -13.85 3.36 -0.75
CA TYR A 211 -14.55 2.12 -1.07
C TYR A 211 -15.74 1.92 -0.12
N PRO A 212 -16.84 2.66 -0.32
CA PRO A 212 -17.98 2.56 0.58
C PRO A 212 -18.61 1.17 0.52
N ASN A 213 -19.13 0.70 1.67
CA ASN A 213 -19.78 -0.61 1.83
C ASN A 213 -18.86 -1.83 1.63
N THR A 214 -17.55 -1.68 1.82
CA THR A 214 -16.62 -2.81 1.86
C THR A 214 -16.24 -3.14 3.30
N THR A 215 -16.28 -4.42 3.66
CA THR A 215 -15.77 -4.90 4.96
C THR A 215 -14.25 -4.84 4.98
N ILE A 216 -13.69 -4.29 6.06
CA ILE A 216 -12.25 -4.12 6.24
C ILE A 216 -11.79 -4.98 7.42
N TYR A 217 -10.76 -5.80 7.19
CA TYR A 217 -10.06 -6.51 8.24
C TYR A 217 -8.65 -5.94 8.39
N VAL A 218 -8.23 -5.61 9.61
CA VAL A 218 -6.80 -5.40 9.89
C VAL A 218 -6.14 -6.77 9.94
N THR A 219 -5.47 -7.15 8.87
CA THR A 219 -4.87 -8.48 8.69
C THR A 219 -3.46 -8.55 9.25
N GLU A 220 -2.75 -7.42 9.31
CA GLU A 220 -1.46 -7.31 10.00
C GLU A 220 -1.33 -5.96 10.72
N ASN A 221 -0.80 -6.01 11.95
CA ASN A 221 -0.38 -4.86 12.74
C ASN A 221 0.66 -5.33 13.78
N GLY A 222 1.78 -4.61 13.92
CA GLY A 222 2.85 -5.08 14.77
C GLY A 222 3.94 -4.07 15.09
N TYR A 223 4.69 -4.39 16.14
CA TYR A 223 5.77 -3.58 16.67
C TYR A 223 7.10 -4.34 16.65
N ASN A 224 8.11 -3.71 16.06
CA ASN A 224 9.48 -4.20 16.08
C ASN A 224 10.27 -3.52 17.22
N PRO A 225 10.72 -4.25 18.26
CA PRO A 225 11.43 -3.66 19.39
C PRO A 225 12.86 -3.21 19.03
N LYS A 226 13.33 -2.14 19.68
CA LYS A 226 14.75 -1.76 19.63
C LYS A 226 15.57 -2.68 20.54
N GLY A 227 16.39 -3.56 19.97
CA GLY A 227 17.34 -4.41 20.70
C GLY A 227 16.86 -5.84 21.00
N ARG A 228 17.57 -6.54 21.91
CA ARG A 228 17.47 -8.02 22.07
C ARG A 228 16.61 -8.52 23.24
N SER A 229 15.96 -7.64 24.01
CA SER A 229 15.11 -8.09 25.13
C SER A 229 13.77 -8.60 24.61
N LEU A 230 13.70 -9.89 24.27
CA LEU A 230 12.52 -10.51 23.67
C LEU A 230 11.45 -10.97 24.67
N LEU A 231 11.75 -11.00 25.97
CA LEU A 231 10.87 -11.55 27.00
C LEU A 231 10.01 -10.49 27.71
N LEU A 232 10.50 -9.25 27.79
CA LEU A 232 9.79 -8.12 28.38
C LEU A 232 9.69 -7.01 27.32
N ASP A 233 8.50 -6.87 26.74
CA ASP A 233 8.21 -5.95 25.64
C ASP A 233 7.00 -5.04 25.99
N PRO A 234 7.16 -4.10 26.95
CA PRO A 234 6.10 -3.17 27.32
C PRO A 234 5.75 -2.21 26.17
N ASP A 235 6.70 -1.89 25.30
CA ASP A 235 6.49 -1.00 24.17
C ASP A 235 5.51 -1.61 23.16
N ARG A 236 5.61 -2.93 22.88
CA ARG A 236 4.60 -3.64 22.08
C ARG A 236 3.22 -3.64 22.73
N ILE A 237 3.13 -3.73 24.05
CA ILE A 237 1.84 -3.68 24.76
C ILE A 237 1.20 -2.30 24.57
N GLU A 238 1.97 -1.22 24.77
CA GLU A 238 1.46 0.14 24.59
C GLU A 238 1.14 0.45 23.12
N TYR A 239 1.93 -0.07 22.18
CA TYR A 239 1.63 -0.02 20.74
C TYR A 239 0.24 -0.60 20.45
N TYR A 240 -0.02 -1.84 20.88
CA TYR A 240 -1.31 -2.48 20.60
C TYR A 240 -2.49 -1.77 21.26
N LYS A 241 -2.34 -1.30 22.51
CA LYS A 241 -3.38 -0.49 23.17
C LYS A 241 -3.73 0.75 22.35
N ALA A 242 -2.72 1.48 21.90
CA ALA A 242 -2.93 2.72 21.16
C ALA A 242 -3.53 2.49 19.77
N TYR A 243 -3.04 1.49 19.02
CA TYR A 243 -3.56 1.16 17.69
C TYR A 243 -4.97 0.57 17.74
N LEU A 244 -5.30 -0.26 18.72
CA LEU A 244 -6.67 -0.75 18.94
C LEU A 244 -7.62 0.39 19.31
N ALA A 245 -7.16 1.37 20.10
CA ALA A 245 -7.95 2.55 20.41
C ALA A 245 -8.22 3.40 19.15
N ALA A 246 -7.22 3.58 18.28
CA ALA A 246 -7.37 4.28 17.00
C ALA A 246 -8.31 3.53 16.03
N LEU A 247 -8.19 2.21 15.92
CA LEU A 247 -9.13 1.39 15.15
C LEU A 247 -10.56 1.53 15.68
N SER A 248 -10.74 1.51 17.00
CA SER A 248 -12.04 1.74 17.63
C SER A 248 -12.63 3.12 17.31
N LYS A 249 -11.80 4.17 17.17
CA LYS A 249 -12.27 5.49 16.70
C LYS A 249 -12.76 5.42 15.24
N ALA A 250 -12.03 4.75 14.35
CA ALA A 250 -12.45 4.56 12.96
C ALA A 250 -13.78 3.82 12.84
N MET A 251 -13.96 2.74 13.62
CA MET A 251 -15.22 1.99 13.67
C MET A 251 -16.38 2.87 14.15
N ARG A 252 -16.16 3.70 15.19
CA ARG A 252 -17.18 4.66 15.66
C ARG A 252 -17.55 5.73 14.63
N LYS A 253 -16.70 5.98 13.64
CA LYS A 253 -16.97 6.89 12.51
C LYS A 253 -17.69 6.21 11.33
N GLY A 254 -17.94 4.90 11.39
CA GLY A 254 -18.71 4.17 10.40
C GLY A 254 -17.93 3.17 9.55
N ALA A 255 -16.61 3.04 9.75
CA ALA A 255 -15.85 1.97 9.12
C ALA A 255 -16.36 0.60 9.59
N GLN A 256 -16.56 -0.32 8.64
CA GLN A 256 -17.10 -1.67 8.85
C GLN A 256 -16.05 -2.75 8.64
#